data_AF-A0A2V5Q4E0-F1
#
_entry.id   AF-A0A2V5Q4E0-F1
#
_cell.length_a   1.000
_cell.length_b   1.000
_cell.length_c   1.000
_cell.angle_alpha   90.00
_cell.angle_beta   90.00
_cell.angle_gamma   90.00
#
_symmetry.space_group_name_H-M   'P 1'
#
loop_
_entity.id
_entity.type
_entity.pdbx_description
1 polymer ?
#
loop_
_entity_poly.entity_id
_entity_poly.type
_entity_poly.pdbx_seq_one_letter_code
_entity_poly.pdbx_strand_id
1 'polypeptide(L)'
;MTAGTQSLTVEETLLEPPTLPPPPTRHALLGILIALAVLLHVATIGTGDLYSQTEGQYAGAAREMFQNHEWLLPTNDGIRSHWQLSPWLP
;
A
#
# COMPACT_ATOMS: atom_id res chain seq x y z
N MET A 1 19.24 33.49 18.25
CA MET A 1 18.51 32.25 18.58
C MET A 1 19.37 31.09 18.07
N THR A 2 20.00 30.33 18.95
CA THR A 2 20.83 29.17 18.61
C THR A 2 20.02 27.90 18.82
N ALA A 3 19.65 27.21 17.74
CA ALA A 3 19.01 25.90 17.82
C ALA A 3 20.07 24.87 18.23
N GLY A 4 20.01 24.41 19.48
CA GLY A 4 20.82 23.29 19.95
C GLY A 4 20.16 21.98 19.54
N THR A 5 20.79 21.23 18.64
CA THR A 5 20.39 19.86 18.31
C THR A 5 20.80 18.96 19.47
N GLN A 6 19.89 18.70 20.41
CA GLN A 6 20.10 17.67 21.42
C GLN A 6 19.83 16.31 20.79
N SER A 7 20.86 15.50 20.57
CA SER A 7 20.73 14.10 20.17
C SER A 7 20.40 13.27 21.39
N LEU A 8 19.13 12.95 21.60
CA LEU A 8 18.69 11.95 22.58
C LEU A 8 19.07 10.56 22.06
N THR A 9 19.91 9.86 22.82
CA THR A 9 20.51 8.58 22.45
C THR A 9 19.47 7.46 22.60
N VAL A 10 19.40 6.53 21.63
CA VAL A 10 18.39 5.45 21.56
C VAL A 10 18.35 4.58 22.83
N GLU A 11 19.47 4.43 23.52
CA GLU A 11 19.59 3.69 24.78
C GLU A 11 18.72 4.32 25.91
N GLU A 12 18.67 5.65 26.04
CA GLU A 12 17.88 6.32 27.10
C GLU A 12 16.36 6.24 26.86
N THR A 13 15.90 6.12 25.60
CA THR A 13 14.46 6.11 25.30
C THR A 13 13.80 4.74 25.41
N LEU A 14 14.58 3.65 25.39
CA LEU A 14 14.06 2.28 25.36
C LEU A 14 14.23 1.55 26.71
N LEU A 15 15.23 1.92 27.52
CA LEU A 15 15.54 1.28 28.80
C LEU A 15 14.81 1.92 29.99
N GLU A 16 14.56 3.23 29.95
CA GLU A 16 13.84 3.94 31.02
C GLU A 16 12.33 3.95 30.71
N PRO A 17 11.44 3.54 31.63
CA PRO A 17 10.01 3.67 31.42
C PRO A 17 9.67 5.15 31.18
N PRO A 18 8.96 5.52 30.11
CA PRO A 18 8.71 6.91 29.78
C PRO A 18 7.90 7.57 30.90
N THR A 19 8.58 8.40 31.70
CA THR A 19 8.00 9.12 32.85
C THR A 19 7.15 10.31 32.43
N LEU A 20 7.24 10.73 31.16
CA LEU A 20 6.51 11.87 30.59
C LEU A 20 5.65 11.44 29.40
N PRO A 21 4.42 11.97 29.28
CA PRO A 21 3.58 11.70 28.13
C PRO A 21 4.31 12.15 26.85
N PRO A 22 4.25 11.36 25.76
CA PRO A 22 4.96 11.67 24.54
C PRO A 22 4.58 13.06 24.02
N PRO A 23 5.56 13.89 23.61
CA PRO A 23 5.28 15.26 23.20
C PRO A 23 4.29 15.27 22.03
N PRO A 24 3.36 16.25 21.99
CA PRO A 24 2.28 16.30 20.99
C PRO A 24 2.81 16.38 19.55
N THR A 25 4.04 16.87 19.37
CA THR A 25 4.76 16.92 18.10
C THR A 25 4.98 15.52 17.50
N ARG A 26 5.15 14.47 18.30
CA ARG A 26 5.29 13.08 17.80
C ARG A 26 4.03 12.60 17.10
N HIS A 27 2.86 12.89 17.67
CA HIS A 27 1.57 12.50 17.10
C HIS A 27 1.26 13.29 15.83
N ALA A 28 1.59 14.59 15.82
CA ALA A 28 1.45 15.43 14.63
C ALA A 28 2.34 14.93 13.47
N LEU A 29 3.62 14.62 13.75
CA LEU A 29 4.53 14.06 12.75
C LEU A 29 4.05 12.73 12.20
N LEU A 30 3.60 11.81 13.07
CA LEU A 30 3.04 10.53 12.63
C LEU A 30 1.80 10.74 11.76
N GLY A 31 0.90 11.65 12.14
CA GLY A 31 -0.27 12.00 11.35
C GLY A 31 0.10 12.55 9.97
N ILE A 32 1.11 13.43 9.89
CA ILE A 32 1.61 13.98 8.63
C ILE A 32 2.21 12.89 7.74
N LEU A 33 2.99 11.96 8.31
CA LEU A 33 3.58 10.85 7.56
C LEU A 33 2.50 9.94 6.97
N ILE A 34 1.46 9.63 7.75
CA ILE A 34 0.32 8.84 7.28
C ILE A 34 -0.41 9.58 6.16
N ALA A 35 -0.71 10.87 6.34
CA ALA A 35 -1.39 11.68 5.33
C ALA A 35 -0.57 11.76 4.03
N LEU A 36 0.74 11.94 4.13
CA LEU A 36 1.64 11.98 2.99
C LEU A 36 1.68 10.62 2.27
N ALA A 37 1.77 9.51 3.01
CA ALA A 37 1.76 8.17 2.44
C ALA A 37 0.46 7.89 1.67
N VAL A 38 -0.70 8.24 2.24
CA VAL A 38 -1.99 8.11 1.58
C VAL A 38 -2.06 8.99 0.33
N LEU A 39 -1.62 10.25 0.42
CA LEU A 39 -1.64 11.17 -0.71
C LEU A 39 -0.79 10.67 -1.87
N LEU A 40 0.44 10.21 -1.58
CA LEU A 40 1.33 9.65 -2.58
C LEU A 40 0.75 8.38 -3.19
N HIS A 41 0.21 7.48 -2.36
CA HIS A 41 -0.39 6.24 -2.84
C HIS A 41 -1.56 6.55 -3.79
N VAL A 42 -2.53 7.36 -3.37
CA VAL A 42 -3.70 7.69 -4.20
C VAL A 42 -3.32 8.43 -5.48
N ALA A 43 -2.38 9.36 -5.41
CA ALA A 43 -1.91 10.07 -6.60
C ALA A 43 -1.17 9.17 -7.61
N THR A 44 -0.57 8.06 -7.14
CA THR A 44 0.26 7.18 -7.97
C THR A 44 -0.44 5.90 -8.44
N ILE A 45 -1.58 5.51 -7.84
CA ILE A 45 -2.28 4.24 -8.18
C ILE A 45 -2.59 4.10 -9.68
N GLY A 46 -2.87 5.19 -10.39
CA GLY A 46 -3.20 5.17 -11.83
C GLY A 46 -2.08 5.60 -12.76
N THR A 47 -0.88 5.92 -12.26
CA THR A 47 0.25 6.33 -13.10
C THR A 47 1.11 5.13 -13.45
N GLY A 48 0.57 4.28 -14.32
CA GLY A 48 1.23 3.11 -14.88
C GLY A 48 0.24 2.37 -15.77
N ASP A 49 0.62 2.12 -17.02
CA ASP A 49 -0.15 1.19 -17.86
C ASP A 49 0.07 -0.24 -17.35
N LEU A 50 -0.93 -1.11 -17.53
CA LEU A 50 -0.95 -2.51 -17.07
C LEU A 50 -0.02 -3.37 -17.95
N TYR A 51 1.27 -3.00 -18.02
CA TYR A 51 2.27 -3.66 -18.86
C TYR A 51 2.60 -5.08 -18.36
N SER A 52 2.32 -5.39 -17.11
CA SER A 52 2.50 -6.72 -16.55
C SER A 52 1.35 -7.65 -16.97
N GLN A 53 1.69 -8.83 -17.51
CA GLN A 53 0.75 -9.88 -17.91
C GLN A 53 -0.24 -10.22 -16.77
N THR A 54 0.21 -10.21 -15.52
CA THR A 54 -0.63 -10.56 -14.37
C THR A 54 -1.57 -9.43 -13.98
N GLU A 55 -1.10 -8.19 -13.99
CA GLU A 55 -1.91 -7.03 -13.60
C GLU A 55 -3.05 -6.80 -14.61
N GLY A 56 -2.78 -6.94 -15.92
CA GLY A 56 -3.79 -6.86 -16.97
C GLY A 56 -4.85 -7.97 -16.87
N GLN A 57 -4.46 -9.20 -16.52
CA GLN A 57 -5.40 -10.30 -16.32
C GLN A 57 -6.34 -10.08 -15.14
N TYR A 58 -5.83 -9.57 -14.01
CA TYR A 58 -6.69 -9.23 -12.86
C TYR A 58 -7.62 -8.05 -13.16
N ALA A 59 -7.11 -7.00 -13.82
CA ALA A 59 -7.90 -5.83 -14.18
C ALA A 59 -9.02 -6.18 -15.20
N GLY A 60 -8.70 -7.00 -16.20
CA GLY A 60 -9.67 -7.50 -17.17
C GLY A 60 -10.72 -8.41 -16.54
N ALA A 61 -10.30 -9.31 -15.64
CA ALA A 61 -11.23 -10.16 -14.89
C ALA A 61 -12.19 -9.35 -14.01
N ALA A 62 -11.68 -8.38 -13.27
CA ALA A 62 -12.50 -7.49 -12.45
C ALA A 62 -13.48 -6.66 -13.29
N ARG A 63 -13.04 -6.19 -14.48
CA ARG A 63 -13.90 -5.46 -15.41
C ARG A 63 -15.07 -6.32 -15.90
N GLU A 64 -14.83 -7.56 -16.31
CA GLU A 64 -15.89 -8.46 -16.77
C GLU A 64 -16.84 -8.87 -15.64
N MET A 65 -16.33 -9.11 -14.44
CA MET A 65 -17.19 -9.36 -13.26
C MET A 65 -18.11 -8.16 -12.98
N PHE A 66 -17.58 -6.94 -13.08
CA PHE A 66 -18.36 -5.73 -12.89
C PHE A 66 -19.43 -5.55 -13.99
N GLN A 67 -19.10 -5.88 -15.24
CA GLN A 67 -20.02 -5.74 -16.36
C GLN A 67 -21.12 -6.83 -16.34
N ASN A 68 -20.75 -8.07 -16.07
CA ASN A 68 -21.65 -9.23 -16.15
C ASN A 68 -22.37 -9.55 -14.84
N HIS A 69 -21.99 -8.89 -13.73
CA HIS A 69 -22.51 -9.15 -12.38
C HIS A 69 -22.31 -10.60 -11.89
N GLU A 70 -21.39 -11.33 -12.53
CA GLU A 70 -21.04 -12.71 -12.21
C GLU A 70 -19.80 -12.73 -11.31
N TRP A 71 -20.03 -12.70 -10.00
CA TRP A 71 -18.97 -12.57 -8.99
C TRP A 71 -18.32 -13.89 -8.58
N LEU A 72 -18.95 -15.01 -8.93
CA LEU A 72 -18.51 -16.34 -8.49
C LEU A 72 -17.43 -16.93 -9.40
N LEU A 73 -17.47 -16.60 -10.68
CA LEU A 73 -16.63 -17.17 -11.72
C LEU A 73 -16.03 -16.04 -12.56
N PRO A 74 -14.85 -15.50 -12.19
CA PRO A 74 -14.23 -14.44 -12.96
C PRO A 74 -13.88 -14.95 -14.35
N THR A 75 -14.15 -14.12 -15.35
CA THR A 75 -13.76 -14.34 -16.73
C THR A 75 -12.89 -13.19 -17.18
N ASN A 76 -11.91 -13.44 -18.04
CA ASN A 76 -11.17 -12.41 -18.75
C ASN A 76 -11.14 -12.77 -20.23
N ASP A 77 -11.57 -11.85 -21.08
CA ASP A 77 -11.87 -12.07 -22.50
C ASP A 77 -12.80 -13.27 -22.73
N GLY A 78 -13.76 -13.49 -21.83
CA GLY A 78 -14.68 -14.64 -21.87
C GLY A 78 -14.04 -15.99 -21.48
N ILE A 79 -12.76 -16.01 -21.12
CA ILE A 79 -12.06 -17.21 -20.63
C ILE A 79 -12.14 -17.25 -19.10
N ARG A 80 -12.59 -18.37 -18.54
CA ARG A 80 -12.65 -18.56 -17.08
C ARG A 80 -11.25 -18.44 -16.47
N SER A 81 -11.11 -17.60 -15.45
CA SER A 81 -9.88 -17.39 -14.68
C SER A 81 -9.56 -18.57 -13.75
N HIS A 82 -9.46 -19.79 -14.29
CA HIS A 82 -8.90 -20.92 -13.59
C HIS A 82 -7.43 -21.01 -13.99
N TRP A 83 -6.56 -20.33 -13.24
CA TRP A 83 -5.13 -20.64 -13.20
C TRP A 83 -4.39 -20.73 -14.55
N GLN A 84 -4.28 -19.62 -15.29
CA GLN A 84 -3.23 -19.46 -16.30
C GLN A 84 -1.89 -19.03 -15.66
N LEU A 85 -1.63 -19.52 -14.45
CA LEU A 85 -0.36 -19.45 -13.74
C LEU A 85 0.28 -20.84 -13.76
N SER A 86 0.66 -21.31 -14.94
CA SER A 86 1.82 -22.20 -15.05
C SER A 86 2.33 -22.22 -16.49
N PRO A 87 3.44 -21.50 -16.78
CA PRO A 87 4.23 -21.77 -17.99
C PRO A 87 4.99 -23.11 -17.91
N TRP A 88 4.86 -23.87 -16.80
CA TRP A 88 5.74 -25.00 -16.44
C TRP A 88 4.99 -26.20 -15.82
N LEU A 89 3.84 -26.57 -16.37
CA LEU A 89 3.32 -27.94 -16.27
C LEU A 89 3.44 -28.56 -17.67
N PRO A 90 4.00 -29.78 -17.82
CA PRO A 90 4.20 -30.42 -19.12
C PRO A 90 2.89 -30.66 -19.87
#